data_AF-A0AAI8YHQ2-F1
#
_entry.id   AF-A0AAI8YHQ2-F1
#
_cell.length_a   1.000
_cell.length_b   1.000
_cell.length_c   1.000
_cell.angle_alpha   90.00
_cell.angle_beta   90.00
_cell.angle_gamma   90.00
#
_symmetry.space_group_name_H-M   'P 1'
#
loop_
_entity.id
_entity.type
_entity.pdbx_description
1 polymer ?
#
loop_
_entity_poly.entity_id
_entity_poly.type
_entity_poly.pdbx_seq_one_letter_code
_entity_poly.pdbx_strand_id
1 'polypeptide(L)'
;MQLTLFVTAFLACLAAANPVFKHEPFATRDLPALKRGDGDIKGTNAYQAVAQWHNSLDVGKWYVFKQTLYEKDYTETQKAAYEQLPEDVKALQKKLGFAHVWLVLGQVTESGGWRHFKANAWDLTLSRYRGPSDWNGPENADLAFLGKTDKNADDADKLADEYKKAHPKFDVKDNNCATYVVAMVEKLDPQK
;
A
#
# COMPACT_ATOMS: atom_id res chain seq x y z
N MET A 1 73.97 3.44 -5.26
CA MET A 1 73.29 2.62 -6.28
C MET A 1 72.67 1.44 -5.57
N GLN A 2 71.39 1.08 -5.62
CA GLN A 2 70.22 1.53 -6.38
C GLN A 2 68.97 1.31 -5.50
N LEU A 3 67.97 2.18 -5.68
CA LEU A 3 66.59 2.01 -5.23
C LEU A 3 65.96 0.77 -5.90
N THR A 4 65.13 0.01 -5.17
CA THR A 4 63.90 -0.53 -5.76
C THR A 4 62.82 -0.68 -4.69
N LEU A 5 61.71 0.03 -4.89
CA LEU A 5 60.46 -0.08 -4.15
C LEU A 5 59.80 -1.45 -4.44
N PHE A 6 59.19 -2.05 -3.42
CA PHE A 6 57.95 -2.81 -3.60
C PHE A 6 57.02 -2.56 -2.41
N VAL A 7 56.05 -1.67 -2.63
CA VAL A 7 54.88 -1.49 -1.78
C VAL A 7 53.89 -2.58 -2.18
N THR A 8 53.81 -3.65 -1.38
CA THR A 8 52.69 -4.60 -1.47
C THR A 8 51.60 -4.15 -0.51
N ALA A 9 50.69 -3.33 -1.04
CA ALA A 9 49.34 -3.20 -0.53
C ALA A 9 48.53 -4.40 -1.05
N PHE A 10 48.09 -5.29 -0.17
CA PHE A 10 47.02 -6.23 -0.52
C PHE A 10 46.05 -6.38 0.65
N LEU A 11 44.90 -5.73 0.44
CA LEU A 11 43.55 -6.07 0.86
C LEU A 11 43.39 -6.60 2.30
N ALA A 12 43.06 -5.67 3.20
CA ALA A 12 42.14 -5.98 4.28
C ALA A 12 40.84 -6.49 3.65
N CYS A 13 40.58 -7.79 3.77
CA CYS A 13 39.24 -8.34 3.56
C CYS A 13 38.33 -7.72 4.62
N LEU A 14 37.65 -6.63 4.24
CA LEU A 14 36.45 -6.18 4.90
C LEU A 14 35.41 -7.27 4.68
N ALA A 15 35.40 -8.27 5.56
CA ALA A 15 34.23 -9.11 5.76
C ALA A 15 33.14 -8.19 6.30
N ALA A 16 32.48 -7.45 5.40
CA ALA A 16 31.15 -6.98 5.64
C ALA A 16 30.33 -8.25 5.89
N ALA A 17 30.12 -8.56 7.16
CA ALA A 17 29.10 -9.48 7.59
C ALA A 17 27.78 -8.88 7.12
N ASN A 18 27.42 -9.14 5.86
CA ASN A 18 26.05 -9.02 5.43
C ASN A 18 25.27 -9.88 6.42
N PRO A 19 24.37 -9.31 7.23
CA PRO A 19 23.51 -10.15 8.05
C PRO A 19 22.81 -11.09 7.09
N VAL A 20 23.17 -12.38 7.16
CA VAL A 20 22.38 -13.45 6.58
C VAL A 20 21.09 -13.41 7.39
N PHE A 21 20.12 -12.64 6.90
CA PHE A 21 18.78 -12.61 7.47
C PHE A 21 18.25 -14.02 7.36
N LYS A 22 18.29 -14.74 8.49
CA LYS A 22 17.64 -16.04 8.61
C LYS A 22 16.18 -15.83 8.24
N HIS A 23 15.72 -16.51 7.19
CA HIS A 23 14.31 -16.54 6.84
C HIS A 23 13.54 -17.09 8.04
N GLU A 24 12.90 -16.21 8.81
CA GLU A 24 11.97 -16.69 9.82
C GLU A 24 10.84 -17.47 9.14
N PRO A 25 10.43 -18.62 9.71
CA PRO A 25 9.29 -19.36 9.22
C PRO A 25 8.06 -18.46 9.22
N PHE A 26 7.21 -18.61 8.20
CA PHE A 26 6.02 -17.81 7.89
C PHE A 26 5.10 -17.48 9.09
N ALA A 27 5.17 -18.26 10.17
CA ALA A 27 4.34 -18.16 11.35
C ALA A 27 4.60 -16.96 12.27
N THR A 28 5.55 -16.06 11.99
CA THR A 28 5.89 -14.90 12.85
C THR A 28 5.67 -13.52 12.18
N ARG A 29 5.02 -13.45 11.02
CA ARG A 29 4.84 -12.18 10.29
C ARG A 29 3.64 -11.38 10.84
N ASP A 30 3.87 -10.62 11.90
CA ASP A 30 2.86 -9.73 12.50
C ASP A 30 2.32 -8.69 11.48
N LEU A 31 1.00 -8.44 11.52
CA LEU A 31 0.34 -7.44 10.69
C LEU A 31 0.59 -6.00 11.20
N PRO A 32 1.02 -5.05 10.34
CA PRO A 32 1.06 -3.63 10.68
C PRO A 32 -0.33 -2.98 10.74
N ALA A 33 -0.36 -1.66 10.91
CA ALA A 33 -1.57 -0.84 10.97
C ALA A 33 -2.31 -0.86 9.61
N LEU A 34 -3.63 -0.97 9.67
CA LEU A 34 -4.49 -1.14 8.49
C LEU A 34 -4.92 0.19 7.87
N LYS A 35 -4.72 1.34 8.55
CA LYS A 35 -4.96 2.69 8.02
C LYS A 35 -3.63 3.35 7.66
N ARG A 36 -3.49 3.82 6.42
CA ARG A 36 -2.23 4.33 5.85
C ARG A 36 -2.10 5.85 5.83
N GLY A 37 -3.21 6.58 5.87
CA GLY A 37 -3.22 8.04 5.90
C GLY A 37 -4.61 8.63 5.84
N ASP A 38 -4.73 9.86 6.32
CA ASP A 38 -5.85 10.78 6.19
C ASP A 38 -5.39 11.97 5.33
N GLY A 39 -6.10 12.26 4.25
CA GLY A 39 -5.66 13.30 3.32
C GLY A 39 -6.81 13.98 2.59
N ASP A 40 -6.66 15.29 2.40
CA ASP A 40 -7.47 16.05 1.44
C ASP A 40 -6.82 15.86 0.06
N ILE A 41 -7.45 15.08 -0.82
CA ILE A 41 -6.92 14.83 -2.16
C ILE A 41 -7.29 16.05 -3.01
N LYS A 42 -6.38 17.01 -3.07
CA LYS A 42 -6.50 18.19 -3.94
C LYS A 42 -5.72 17.98 -5.24
N GLY A 43 -6.34 18.31 -6.37
CA GLY A 43 -5.61 18.55 -7.62
C GLY A 43 -4.93 17.33 -8.27
N THR A 44 -5.24 16.11 -7.83
CA THR A 44 -4.66 14.89 -8.43
C THR A 44 -5.48 14.41 -9.63
N ASN A 45 -4.85 13.62 -10.50
CA ASN A 45 -5.54 12.87 -11.57
C ASN A 45 -6.68 12.00 -11.02
N ALA A 46 -6.69 11.65 -9.74
CA ALA A 46 -7.74 10.84 -9.13
C ALA A 46 -8.97 11.65 -8.73
N TYR A 47 -8.83 12.84 -8.11
CA TYR A 47 -10.00 13.71 -7.92
C TYR A 47 -10.60 14.09 -9.28
N GLN A 48 -9.77 14.37 -10.27
CA GLN A 48 -10.22 14.63 -11.64
C GLN A 48 -10.82 13.38 -12.30
N ALA A 49 -10.28 12.17 -12.11
CA ALA A 49 -10.87 10.93 -12.62
C ALA A 49 -12.23 10.63 -11.98
N VAL A 50 -12.37 10.82 -10.67
CA VAL A 50 -13.67 10.63 -9.99
C VAL A 50 -14.67 11.71 -10.42
N ALA A 51 -14.22 12.97 -10.53
CA ALA A 51 -15.05 14.08 -11.01
C ALA A 51 -15.43 13.99 -12.50
N GLN A 52 -14.61 13.32 -13.33
CA GLN A 52 -14.88 13.09 -14.76
C GLN A 52 -15.92 11.97 -14.99
N TRP A 53 -16.01 10.99 -14.09
CA TRP A 53 -16.93 9.85 -14.23
C TRP A 53 -18.29 10.13 -13.59
N HIS A 54 -18.35 11.05 -12.63
CA HIS A 54 -19.59 11.56 -12.05
C HIS A 54 -19.57 13.09 -12.05
N ASN A 55 -20.28 13.72 -12.99
CA ASN A 55 -20.51 15.18 -13.01
C ASN A 55 -21.19 15.71 -11.72
N SER A 56 -21.62 14.84 -10.81
CA SER A 56 -22.06 15.19 -9.47
C SER A 56 -21.70 14.08 -8.48
N LEU A 57 -20.48 14.12 -7.92
CA LEU A 57 -20.30 13.54 -6.60
C LEU A 57 -21.12 14.36 -5.60
N ASP A 58 -22.05 13.69 -4.95
CA ASP A 58 -22.92 14.27 -3.94
C ASP A 58 -22.13 14.59 -2.66
N VAL A 59 -22.31 15.82 -2.17
CA VAL A 59 -21.75 16.26 -0.89
C VAL A 59 -22.32 15.40 0.24
N GLY A 60 -21.46 15.00 1.18
CA GLY A 60 -21.79 14.17 2.31
C GLY A 60 -21.80 12.67 2.03
N LYS A 61 -21.68 12.24 0.76
CA LYS A 61 -21.63 10.82 0.39
C LYS A 61 -20.21 10.25 0.42
N TRP A 62 -20.15 8.95 0.64
CA TRP A 62 -18.92 8.17 0.70
C TRP A 62 -18.80 7.24 -0.51
N TYR A 63 -17.58 7.09 -0.98
CA TYR A 63 -17.24 6.43 -2.24
C TYR A 63 -16.09 5.47 -2.01
N VAL A 64 -16.26 4.24 -2.48
CA VAL A 64 -15.29 3.17 -2.36
C VAL A 64 -14.49 3.04 -3.65
N PHE A 65 -13.18 2.96 -3.51
CA PHE A 65 -12.25 2.72 -4.59
C PHE A 65 -11.26 1.63 -4.23
N LYS A 66 -10.66 1.05 -5.26
CA LYS A 66 -9.47 0.23 -5.17
C LYS A 66 -8.33 0.98 -5.83
N GLN A 67 -7.23 1.16 -5.13
CA GLN A 67 -6.01 1.73 -5.69
C GLN A 67 -4.98 0.62 -5.91
N THR A 68 -4.39 0.55 -7.09
CA THR A 68 -3.43 -0.51 -7.45
C THR A 68 -2.07 0.10 -7.80
N LEU A 69 -1.00 -0.39 -7.18
CA LEU A 69 0.38 -0.08 -7.54
C LEU A 69 0.94 -1.23 -8.36
N TYR A 70 1.54 -0.91 -9.51
CA TYR A 70 2.23 -1.86 -10.35
C TYR A 70 3.75 -1.72 -10.16
N GLU A 71 4.50 -2.82 -10.33
CA GLU A 71 5.96 -2.84 -10.22
C GLU A 71 6.64 -1.86 -11.20
N LYS A 72 6.06 -1.67 -12.39
CA LYS A 72 6.54 -0.69 -13.39
C LYS A 72 6.52 0.76 -12.89
N ASP A 73 5.70 1.05 -11.88
CA ASP A 73 5.50 2.39 -11.32
C ASP A 73 6.29 2.61 -10.02
N TYR A 74 7.18 1.67 -9.65
CA TYR A 74 8.01 1.82 -8.47
C TYR A 74 9.00 2.99 -8.58
N THR A 75 9.04 3.80 -7.51
CA THR A 75 10.15 4.70 -7.20
C THR A 75 11.42 3.90 -6.87
N GLU A 76 12.58 4.56 -6.86
CA GLU A 76 13.85 3.91 -6.50
C GLU A 76 13.82 3.28 -5.10
N THR A 77 13.24 3.98 -4.13
CA THR A 77 13.05 3.46 -2.76
C THR A 77 12.16 2.22 -2.74
N GLN A 78 11.10 2.19 -3.55
CA GLN A 78 10.21 1.03 -3.65
C GLN A 78 10.89 -0.16 -4.34
N LYS A 79 11.74 0.08 -5.35
CA LYS A 79 12.54 -0.98 -5.98
C LYS A 79 13.50 -1.62 -4.98
N ALA A 80 14.20 -0.80 -4.18
CA ALA A 80 15.09 -1.30 -3.14
C ALA A 80 14.34 -2.12 -2.07
N ALA A 81 13.14 -1.67 -1.66
CA ALA A 81 12.29 -2.43 -0.75
C ALA A 81 11.78 -3.75 -1.38
N TYR A 82 11.44 -3.73 -2.67
CA TYR A 82 11.00 -4.90 -3.42
C TYR A 82 12.09 -5.96 -3.54
N GLU A 83 13.34 -5.57 -3.79
CA GLU A 83 14.46 -6.52 -3.84
C GLU A 83 14.59 -7.34 -2.55
N GLN A 84 14.30 -6.71 -1.42
CA GLN A 84 14.34 -7.33 -0.11
C GLN A 84 13.12 -8.22 0.18
N LEU A 85 12.04 -8.17 -0.62
CA LEU A 85 10.84 -8.99 -0.38
C LEU A 85 11.14 -10.48 -0.45
N PRO A 86 10.42 -11.32 0.32
CA PRO A 86 10.49 -12.76 0.20
C PRO A 86 10.04 -13.22 -1.21
N GLU A 87 10.66 -14.28 -1.74
CA GLU A 87 10.36 -14.79 -3.09
C GLU A 87 8.90 -15.24 -3.26
N ASP A 88 8.28 -15.76 -2.20
CA ASP A 88 6.85 -16.10 -2.15
C ASP A 88 5.95 -14.87 -2.36
N VAL A 89 6.36 -13.70 -1.84
CA VAL A 89 5.63 -12.44 -2.00
C VAL A 89 5.81 -11.90 -3.42
N LYS A 90 7.02 -11.96 -3.96
CA LYS A 90 7.29 -11.59 -5.37
C LYS A 90 6.49 -12.49 -6.33
N ALA A 91 6.43 -13.80 -6.04
CA ALA A 91 5.63 -14.74 -6.80
C ALA A 91 4.12 -14.43 -6.72
N LEU A 92 3.61 -14.06 -5.54
CA LEU A 92 2.25 -13.58 -5.38
C LEU A 92 1.98 -12.32 -6.23
N GLN A 93 2.85 -11.32 -6.17
CA GLN A 93 2.71 -10.08 -6.95
C GLN A 93 2.67 -10.35 -8.46
N LYS A 94 3.57 -11.21 -8.96
CA LYS A 94 3.56 -11.67 -10.36
C LYS A 94 2.25 -12.35 -10.74
N LYS A 95 1.72 -13.23 -9.86
CA LYS A 95 0.43 -13.92 -10.07
C LYS A 95 -0.75 -12.94 -10.10
N LEU A 96 -0.74 -11.95 -9.23
CA LEU A 96 -1.80 -10.94 -9.14
C LEU A 96 -1.74 -9.89 -10.27
N GLY A 97 -0.57 -9.73 -10.91
CA GLY A 97 -0.35 -8.72 -11.94
C GLY A 97 -0.15 -7.31 -11.37
N PHE A 98 -0.02 -7.18 -10.05
CA PHE A 98 0.25 -5.92 -9.37
C PHE A 98 1.13 -6.13 -8.14
N ALA A 99 1.81 -5.07 -7.75
CA ALA A 99 2.70 -5.05 -6.60
C ALA A 99 1.93 -4.94 -5.28
N HIS A 100 0.93 -4.05 -5.24
CA HIS A 100 0.13 -3.85 -4.04
C HIS A 100 -1.22 -3.23 -4.36
N VAL A 101 -2.17 -3.38 -3.43
CA VAL A 101 -3.52 -2.83 -3.56
C VAL A 101 -4.00 -2.25 -2.24
N TRP A 102 -4.64 -1.08 -2.30
CA TRP A 102 -5.31 -0.41 -1.19
C TRP A 102 -6.80 -0.34 -1.44
N LEU A 103 -7.56 -0.45 -0.36
CA LEU A 103 -8.92 0.06 -0.26
C LEU A 103 -8.84 1.56 -0.01
N VAL A 104 -9.58 2.35 -0.76
CA VAL A 104 -9.69 3.80 -0.53
C VAL A 104 -11.15 4.14 -0.31
N LEU A 105 -11.44 4.82 0.80
CA LEU A 105 -12.76 5.36 1.09
C LEU A 105 -12.65 6.88 1.13
N GLY A 106 -13.43 7.56 0.31
CA GLY A 106 -13.42 9.02 0.28
C GLY A 106 -14.79 9.65 0.38
N GLN A 107 -14.84 10.84 0.95
CA GLN A 107 -16.03 11.63 1.16
C GLN A 107 -15.91 12.94 0.39
N VAL A 108 -17.00 13.32 -0.29
CA VAL A 108 -17.11 14.69 -0.79
C VAL A 108 -17.64 15.58 0.30
N THR A 109 -16.91 16.64 0.60
CA THR A 109 -17.28 17.65 1.60
C THR A 109 -17.32 19.02 0.93
N GLU A 110 -18.10 19.95 1.49
CA GLU A 110 -18.14 21.34 1.03
C GLU A 110 -17.65 22.26 2.13
N SER A 111 -16.72 23.15 1.80
CA SER A 111 -16.20 24.16 2.72
C SER A 111 -15.73 25.38 1.94
N GLY A 112 -16.14 26.57 2.39
CA GLY A 112 -15.78 27.83 1.76
C GLY A 112 -16.30 28.00 0.34
N GLY A 113 -17.41 27.34 -0.03
CA GLY A 113 -17.97 27.33 -1.38
C GLY A 113 -17.25 26.39 -2.37
N TRP A 114 -16.32 25.57 -1.88
CA TRP A 114 -15.58 24.60 -2.68
C TRP A 114 -15.89 23.17 -2.24
N ARG A 115 -15.96 22.25 -3.21
CA ARG A 115 -16.03 20.81 -2.96
C ARG A 115 -14.62 20.24 -2.77
N HIS A 116 -14.46 19.39 -1.76
CA HIS A 116 -13.22 18.70 -1.39
C HIS A 116 -13.46 17.20 -1.36
N PHE A 117 -12.45 16.39 -1.69
CA PHE A 117 -12.51 14.94 -1.57
C PHE A 117 -11.52 14.47 -0.51
N LYS A 118 -12.05 14.16 0.68
CA LYS A 118 -11.27 13.66 1.81
C LYS A 118 -11.23 12.16 1.75
N ALA A 119 -10.04 11.57 1.68
CA ALA A 119 -9.90 10.13 1.56
C ALA A 119 -9.01 9.54 2.63
N ASN A 120 -9.30 8.28 2.94
CA ASN A 120 -8.50 7.42 3.78
C ASN A 120 -8.19 6.16 2.98
N ALA A 121 -7.01 5.60 3.21
CA ALA A 121 -6.57 4.36 2.57
C ALA A 121 -6.29 3.28 3.60
N TRP A 122 -6.71 2.06 3.29
CA TRP A 122 -6.44 0.87 4.08
C TRP A 122 -5.81 -0.23 3.23
N ASP A 123 -4.91 -0.98 3.83
CA ASP A 123 -4.27 -2.12 3.19
C ASP A 123 -3.77 -3.15 4.19
N LEU A 124 -3.30 -4.27 3.66
CA LEU A 124 -2.61 -5.30 4.41
C LEU A 124 -1.24 -5.52 3.78
N THR A 125 -0.19 -5.15 4.49
CA THR A 125 1.21 -5.33 4.07
C THR A 125 2.01 -6.10 5.11
N LEU A 126 3.20 -6.56 4.74
CA LEU A 126 4.16 -7.13 5.69
C LEU A 126 4.82 -6.01 6.52
N SER A 127 4.74 -6.12 7.85
CA SER A 127 5.22 -5.12 8.82
C SER A 127 6.67 -4.69 8.60
N ARG A 128 7.57 -5.62 8.29
CA ARG A 128 9.00 -5.35 8.06
C ARG A 128 9.33 -4.69 6.72
N TYR A 129 8.38 -4.62 5.80
CA TYR A 129 8.49 -3.94 4.50
C TYR A 129 7.62 -2.69 4.43
N ARG A 130 7.19 -2.21 5.61
CA ARG A 130 6.50 -0.94 5.76
C ARG A 130 7.51 0.18 5.49
N GLY A 131 7.40 0.82 4.33
CA GLY A 131 8.11 2.07 4.08
C GLY A 131 7.48 3.22 4.88
N PRO A 132 8.21 4.34 5.07
CA PRO A 132 7.67 5.54 5.68
C PRO A 132 6.55 6.09 4.77
N SER A 133 5.30 6.02 5.27
CA SER A 133 4.08 6.56 4.64
C SER A 133 3.89 6.21 3.15
N ASP A 134 3.76 4.92 2.83
CA ASP A 134 3.64 4.43 1.44
C ASP A 134 2.37 4.88 0.68
N TRP A 135 1.45 5.62 1.31
CA TRP A 135 0.33 6.25 0.62
C TRP A 135 0.64 7.73 0.36
N ASN A 136 1.36 8.00 -0.74
CA ASN A 136 1.62 9.35 -1.25
C ASN A 136 0.41 9.91 -2.04
N GLY A 137 -0.80 9.49 -1.70
CA GLY A 137 -1.99 9.77 -2.48
C GLY A 137 -2.03 9.02 -3.82
N PRO A 138 -3.03 9.32 -4.65
CA PRO A 138 -3.34 8.56 -5.86
C PRO A 138 -2.59 9.00 -7.11
N GLU A 139 -1.60 9.89 -6.99
CA GLU A 139 -0.93 10.53 -8.13
C GLU A 139 -0.14 9.56 -9.02
N ASN A 140 0.23 8.38 -8.50
CA ASN A 140 1.04 7.37 -9.20
C ASN A 140 0.42 5.96 -9.24
N ALA A 141 -0.88 5.83 -8.97
CA ALA A 141 -1.52 4.52 -8.94
C ALA A 141 -2.94 4.52 -9.52
N ASP A 142 -3.30 3.39 -10.11
CA ASP A 142 -4.56 3.17 -10.81
C ASP A 142 -5.71 3.09 -9.81
N LEU A 143 -6.62 4.06 -9.87
CA LEU A 143 -7.76 4.19 -8.96
C LEU A 143 -9.04 3.73 -9.67
N ALA A 144 -9.57 2.58 -9.25
CA ALA A 144 -10.81 2.01 -9.78
C ALA A 144 -11.98 2.31 -8.85
N PHE A 145 -13.04 2.92 -9.36
CA PHE A 145 -14.29 3.14 -8.63
C PHE A 145 -15.06 1.84 -8.44
N LEU A 146 -15.51 1.57 -7.21
CA LEU A 146 -16.26 0.37 -6.85
C LEU A 146 -17.74 0.66 -6.53
N GLY A 147 -18.07 1.88 -6.11
CA GLY A 147 -19.44 2.30 -5.83
C GLY A 147 -19.55 3.26 -4.64
N LYS A 148 -20.78 3.67 -4.34
CA LYS A 148 -21.14 4.48 -3.18
C LYS A 148 -21.43 3.60 -1.98
N THR A 149 -21.16 4.06 -0.77
CA THR A 149 -21.53 3.34 0.45
C THR A 149 -22.13 4.29 1.48
N ASP A 150 -22.97 3.75 2.36
CA ASP A 150 -23.46 4.48 3.54
C ASP A 150 -22.48 4.35 4.73
N LYS A 151 -21.39 3.59 4.58
CA LYS A 151 -20.34 3.45 5.59
C LYS A 151 -19.32 4.57 5.51
N ASN A 152 -18.77 4.94 6.65
CA ASN A 152 -17.77 6.00 6.76
C ASN A 152 -16.38 5.45 7.15
N ALA A 153 -15.43 6.36 7.36
CA ALA A 153 -14.07 5.99 7.75
C ALA A 153 -13.99 5.26 9.10
N ASP A 154 -14.83 5.60 10.08
CA ASP A 154 -14.86 4.92 11.39
C ASP A 154 -15.40 3.49 11.25
N ASP A 155 -16.37 3.27 10.36
CA ASP A 155 -16.86 1.93 10.05
C ASP A 155 -15.76 1.10 9.37
N ALA A 156 -15.03 1.69 8.43
CA ALA A 156 -13.88 1.03 7.81
C ALA A 156 -12.77 0.71 8.82
N ASP A 157 -12.48 1.61 9.78
CA ASP A 157 -11.51 1.36 10.86
C ASP A 157 -11.94 0.18 11.75
N LYS A 158 -13.23 0.09 12.11
CA LYS A 158 -13.76 -1.07 12.87
C LYS A 158 -13.66 -2.37 12.09
N LEU A 159 -14.04 -2.36 10.81
CA LEU A 159 -13.96 -3.54 9.93
C LEU A 159 -12.51 -4.01 9.77
N ALA A 160 -11.58 -3.07 9.65
CA ALA A 160 -10.16 -3.35 9.59
C ALA A 160 -9.69 -4.04 10.90
N ASP A 161 -10.03 -3.48 12.06
CA ASP A 161 -9.70 -4.07 13.36
C ASP A 161 -10.29 -5.47 13.55
N GLU A 162 -11.54 -5.69 13.14
CA GLU A 162 -12.19 -7.01 13.14
C GLU A 162 -11.44 -8.00 12.24
N TYR A 163 -11.09 -7.56 11.02
CA TYR A 163 -10.33 -8.38 10.09
C TYR A 163 -8.97 -8.77 10.69
N LYS A 164 -8.26 -7.82 11.31
CA LYS A 164 -6.96 -8.08 11.96
C LYS A 164 -7.06 -9.11 13.08
N LYS A 165 -8.12 -9.03 13.90
CA LYS A 165 -8.37 -9.99 14.98
C LYS A 165 -8.64 -11.39 14.45
N ALA A 166 -9.42 -11.49 13.36
CA ALA A 166 -9.73 -12.77 12.73
C ALA A 166 -8.54 -13.37 11.95
N HIS A 167 -7.66 -12.53 11.42
CA HIS A 167 -6.54 -12.94 10.56
C HIS A 167 -5.22 -12.36 11.06
N PRO A 168 -4.65 -12.85 12.18
CA PRO A 168 -3.55 -12.18 12.87
C PRO A 168 -2.20 -12.21 12.13
N LYS A 169 -2.05 -13.03 11.08
CA LYS A 169 -0.78 -13.28 10.40
C LYS A 169 -0.92 -13.18 8.89
N PHE A 170 0.02 -12.51 8.24
CA PHE A 170 0.09 -12.46 6.79
C PHE A 170 0.29 -13.87 6.19
N ASP A 171 -0.46 -14.19 5.13
CA ASP A 171 -0.32 -15.41 4.35
C ASP A 171 -0.50 -15.11 2.85
N VAL A 172 0.46 -15.57 2.04
CA VAL A 172 0.46 -15.33 0.58
C VAL A 172 -0.71 -15.99 -0.15
N LYS A 173 -1.38 -16.99 0.45
CA LYS A 173 -2.49 -17.73 -0.14
C LYS A 173 -3.83 -17.13 0.22
N ASP A 174 -4.08 -16.82 1.50
CA ASP A 174 -5.40 -16.45 1.99
C ASP A 174 -5.47 -15.15 2.82
N ASN A 175 -4.35 -14.59 3.28
CA ASN A 175 -4.33 -13.35 4.06
C ASN A 175 -3.27 -12.34 3.59
N ASN A 176 -3.53 -11.69 2.45
CA ASN A 176 -2.66 -10.70 1.82
C ASN A 176 -3.46 -9.44 1.41
N CYS A 177 -2.81 -8.46 0.78
CA CYS A 177 -3.47 -7.21 0.37
C CYS A 177 -4.69 -7.42 -0.53
N ALA A 178 -4.65 -8.40 -1.43
CA ALA A 178 -5.76 -8.66 -2.35
C ALA A 178 -6.96 -9.27 -1.62
N THR A 179 -6.75 -10.31 -0.80
CA THR A 179 -7.84 -10.95 -0.05
C THR A 179 -8.43 -10.00 0.99
N TYR A 180 -7.60 -9.17 1.62
CA TYR A 180 -8.04 -8.10 2.51
C TYR A 180 -8.98 -7.11 1.83
N VAL A 181 -8.57 -6.54 0.67
CA VAL A 181 -9.40 -5.55 -0.04
C VAL A 181 -10.73 -6.18 -0.47
N VAL A 182 -10.73 -7.43 -0.95
CA VAL A 182 -11.98 -8.13 -1.30
C VAL A 182 -12.91 -8.23 -0.08
N ALA A 183 -12.40 -8.71 1.06
CA ALA A 183 -13.19 -8.85 2.28
C ALA A 183 -13.75 -7.51 2.78
N MET A 184 -12.92 -6.46 2.74
CA MET A 184 -13.35 -5.12 3.17
C MET A 184 -14.40 -4.53 2.23
N VAL A 185 -14.25 -4.68 0.92
CA VAL A 185 -15.23 -4.21 -0.08
C VAL A 185 -16.58 -4.89 0.13
N GLU A 186 -16.60 -6.21 0.36
CA GLU A 186 -17.84 -6.94 0.67
C GLU A 186 -18.54 -6.36 1.91
N LYS A 187 -17.78 -6.02 2.95
CA LYS A 187 -18.33 -5.44 4.18
C LYS A 187 -18.71 -3.97 4.05
N LEU A 188 -18.07 -3.22 3.17
CA LEU A 188 -18.44 -1.83 2.85
C LEU A 188 -19.68 -1.74 1.96
N ASP A 189 -20.04 -2.82 1.26
CA ASP A 189 -21.26 -2.94 0.48
C ASP A 189 -21.49 -1.77 -0.51
N PRO A 190 -20.54 -1.51 -1.44
CA PRO A 190 -20.68 -0.42 -2.39
C PRO A 190 -21.80 -0.68 -3.41
N GLN A 191 -22.69 0.28 -3.57
CA GLN A 191 -23.78 0.33 -4.53
C GLN A 191 -23.36 1.12 -5.77
N LYS A 192 -23.63 0.58 -6.96
CA LYS A 192 -23.29 1.24 -8.23
C LYS A 192 -24.19 2.45 -8.52
#